data_AF-A0A9V1E5F2-F1
#
_entry.id   AF-A0A9V1E5F2-F1
#
_cell.length_a   1.000
_cell.length_b   1.000
_cell.length_c   1.000
_cell.angle_alpha   90.00
_cell.angle_beta   90.00
_cell.angle_gamma   90.00
#
_symmetry.space_group_name_H-M   'P 1'
#
loop_
_entity.id
_entity.type
_entity.pdbx_description
1 polymer ?
#
loop_
_entity_poly.entity_id
_entity_poly.type
_entity_poly.pdbx_seq_one_letter_code
_entity_poly.pdbx_strand_id
1 'polypeptide(L)'
;MTPASPHTPVGAEGNLVLGGWSPLGMAAPSMKERQACWGARDEYWKCLDENTEDASQCKKLRSSFESSCPQQWIKYFDKRRDYLKFKEKFEAGQFQPSKPTVKS
;
A
#
# COMPACT_ATOMS: atom_id res chain seq x y z
N MET A 1 -3.45 -24.40 -11.12
CA MET A 1 -2.77 -25.18 -10.07
C MET A 1 -1.50 -24.43 -9.73
N THR A 2 -1.49 -23.71 -8.61
CA THR A 2 -0.33 -22.98 -8.09
C THR A 2 0.84 -23.90 -7.82
N PRO A 3 2.08 -23.40 -7.97
CA PRO A 3 3.02 -23.61 -6.89
C PRO A 3 3.42 -22.28 -6.24
N ALA A 4 3.36 -22.32 -4.91
CA ALA A 4 3.73 -21.28 -3.97
C ALA A 4 5.20 -20.88 -4.14
N SER A 5 5.46 -19.57 -4.06
CA SER A 5 6.83 -19.05 -3.96
C SER A 5 7.35 -19.19 -2.52
N PRO A 6 8.59 -19.68 -2.33
CA PRO A 6 9.15 -19.98 -1.03
C PRO A 6 9.56 -18.71 -0.25
N HIS A 7 8.86 -18.55 0.87
CA HIS A 7 9.24 -17.95 2.13
C HIS A 7 10.75 -18.11 2.38
N THR A 8 11.50 -17.01 2.37
CA THR A 8 12.89 -16.97 2.81
C THR A 8 12.92 -16.80 4.33
N PRO A 9 13.50 -17.72 5.12
CA PRO A 9 13.85 -17.44 6.50
C PRO A 9 15.23 -16.79 6.53
N VAL A 10 15.31 -15.52 6.93
CA VAL A 10 16.58 -14.93 7.36
C VAL A 10 16.43 -14.54 8.82
N GLY A 11 16.83 -15.47 9.69
CA GLY A 11 17.27 -15.14 11.02
C GLY A 11 18.67 -14.54 10.88
N ALA A 12 18.81 -13.30 11.32
CA ALA A 12 20.09 -12.72 11.70
C ALA A 12 19.85 -11.97 13.00
N GLU A 13 20.16 -12.64 14.10
CA GLU A 13 20.49 -12.04 15.37
C GLU A 13 21.57 -10.96 15.17
N GLY A 14 21.16 -9.71 15.35
CA GLY A 14 22.04 -8.55 15.31
C GLY A 14 21.50 -7.53 16.29
N ASN A 15 21.89 -7.67 17.55
CA ASN A 15 21.66 -6.66 18.59
C ASN A 15 22.54 -5.44 18.28
N LEU A 16 22.08 -4.58 17.39
CA LEU A 16 22.71 -3.29 17.15
C LEU A 16 22.04 -2.25 18.03
N VAL A 17 22.54 -2.15 19.26
CA VAL A 17 22.33 -0.98 20.13
C VAL A 17 23.06 0.20 19.46
N LEU A 18 22.44 0.85 18.48
CA LEU A 18 22.84 2.18 18.05
C LEU A 18 22.04 3.21 18.84
N GLY A 19 22.79 4.03 19.58
CA GLY A 19 22.27 5.01 20.52
C GLY A 19 21.33 6.06 19.93
N GLY A 20 20.41 6.50 20.79
CA GLY A 20 20.29 7.91 21.15
C GLY A 20 19.89 8.91 20.07
N TRP A 21 18.63 8.84 19.65
CA TRP A 21 17.89 9.92 18.99
C TRP A 21 16.41 9.55 18.98
N SER A 22 15.77 9.70 20.14
CA SER A 22 14.31 9.62 20.25
C SER A 22 13.71 11.01 20.01
N PRO A 23 13.01 11.26 18.91
CA PRO A 23 11.82 12.08 19.00
C PRO A 23 10.69 11.16 19.49
N LEU A 24 9.93 11.59 20.49
CA LEU A 24 8.63 10.98 20.77
C LEU A 24 7.82 10.97 19.46
N GLY A 25 7.63 9.80 18.85
CA GLY A 25 6.97 9.71 17.53
C GLY A 25 6.94 8.30 16.96
N MET A 26 5.99 7.49 17.44
CA MET A 26 5.59 6.16 16.95
C MET A 26 6.72 5.12 16.86
N ALA A 27 6.76 4.22 17.84
CA ALA A 27 7.61 3.03 17.80
C ALA A 27 7.45 2.31 16.45
N ALA A 28 8.57 1.82 15.90
CA ALA A 28 8.53 1.01 14.70
C ALA A 28 7.60 -0.21 14.95
N PRO A 29 6.62 -0.47 14.07
CA PRO A 29 5.68 -1.57 14.28
C PRO A 29 6.44 -2.90 14.31
N SER A 30 6.02 -3.79 15.21
CA SER A 30 6.53 -5.15 15.30
C SER A 30 6.31 -5.91 13.99
N MET A 31 7.02 -7.03 13.82
CA MET A 31 6.86 -7.89 12.65
C MET A 31 5.40 -8.34 12.46
N LYS A 32 4.70 -8.67 13.55
CA LYS A 32 3.30 -9.09 13.53
C LYS A 32 2.35 -7.97 13.11
N GLU A 33 2.56 -6.76 13.62
CA GLU A 33 1.77 -5.59 13.22
C GLU A 33 1.99 -5.23 11.74
N ARG A 34 3.24 -5.37 11.26
CA ARG A 34 3.56 -5.18 9.84
C ARG A 34 2.85 -6.20 8.95
N GLN A 35 2.83 -7.47 9.34
CA GLN A 35 2.11 -8.51 8.62
C GLN A 35 0.60 -8.25 8.60
N ALA A 36 0.00 -7.87 9.73
CA ALA A 36 -1.42 -7.52 9.79
C ALA A 36 -1.76 -6.33 8.88
N CYS A 37 -0.94 -5.28 8.90
CA CYS A 37 -1.09 -4.13 8.03
C CYS A 37 -1.05 -4.51 6.53
N TRP A 38 -0.05 -5.31 6.13
CA TRP A 38 0.06 -5.75 4.74
C TRP A 38 -1.11 -6.65 4.34
N GLY A 39 -1.56 -7.56 5.21
CA GLY A 39 -2.75 -8.37 4.96
C GLY A 39 -3.99 -7.52 4.68
N ALA A 40 -4.31 -6.58 5.58
CA ALA A 40 -5.46 -5.70 5.43
C ALA A 40 -5.36 -4.80 4.18
N ARG A 41 -4.15 -4.36 3.82
CA ARG A 41 -3.88 -3.63 2.56
C ARG A 41 -4.27 -4.47 1.36
N ASP A 42 -3.76 -5.71 1.28
CA ASP A 42 -3.98 -6.59 0.13
C ASP A 42 -5.47 -6.95 -0.02
N GLU A 43 -6.19 -7.19 1.08
CA GLU A 43 -7.64 -7.41 1.05
C GLU A 43 -8.40 -6.18 0.53
N TYR A 44 -8.08 -4.97 1.04
CA TYR A 44 -8.68 -3.73 0.55
C TYR A 44 -8.37 -3.51 -0.94
N TRP A 45 -7.13 -3.76 -1.36
CA TRP A 45 -6.69 -3.58 -2.73
C TRP A 45 -7.33 -4.55 -3.71
N LYS A 46 -7.52 -5.81 -3.29
CA LYS A 46 -8.24 -6.81 -4.06
C LYS A 46 -9.69 -6.39 -4.26
N CYS A 47 -10.36 -5.94 -3.19
CA CYS A 47 -11.74 -5.45 -3.29
C CYS A 47 -11.86 -4.31 -4.30
N LEU A 48 -10.94 -3.34 -4.27
CA LEU A 48 -10.95 -2.24 -5.25
C LEU A 48 -10.80 -2.74 -6.69
N ASP A 49 -9.92 -3.71 -6.92
CA ASP A 49 -9.69 -4.28 -8.25
C ASP A 49 -10.95 -5.01 -8.77
N GLU A 50 -11.60 -5.80 -7.92
CA GLU A 50 -12.85 -6.52 -8.22
C GLU A 50 -14.05 -5.56 -8.43
N ASN A 51 -14.02 -4.37 -7.82
CA ASN A 51 -15.10 -3.39 -7.87
C ASN A 51 -14.77 -2.15 -8.74
N THR A 52 -13.87 -2.28 -9.71
CA THR A 52 -13.54 -1.20 -10.68
C THR A 52 -13.11 0.12 -10.03
N GLU A 53 -12.33 0.05 -8.95
CA GLU A 53 -11.89 1.16 -8.11
C GLU A 53 -13.01 1.88 -7.32
N ASP A 54 -14.20 1.27 -7.14
CA ASP A 54 -15.24 1.82 -6.26
C ASP A 54 -14.89 1.61 -4.77
N ALA A 55 -14.31 2.64 -4.16
CA ALA A 55 -13.98 2.63 -2.74
C ALA A 55 -15.21 2.55 -1.82
N SER A 56 -16.42 2.85 -2.33
CA SER A 56 -17.63 2.81 -1.53
C SER A 56 -18.07 1.39 -1.19
N GLN A 57 -17.84 0.42 -2.08
CA GLN A 57 -18.05 -1.00 -1.81
C GLN A 57 -17.04 -1.55 -0.79
N CYS A 58 -15.84 -0.98 -0.74
CA CYS A 58 -14.72 -1.50 0.06
C CYS A 58 -14.53 -0.81 1.42
N LYS A 59 -15.50 0.00 1.89
CA LYS A 59 -15.39 0.80 3.13
C LYS A 59 -15.01 -0.02 4.37
N LYS A 60 -15.56 -1.23 4.51
CA LYS A 60 -15.26 -2.11 5.66
C LYS A 60 -13.78 -2.52 5.68
N LEU A 61 -13.25 -2.90 4.52
CA LEU A 61 -11.84 -3.26 4.37
C LEU A 61 -10.94 -2.02 4.49
N ARG A 62 -11.41 -0.86 4.03
CA ARG A 62 -10.72 0.41 4.24
C ARG A 62 -10.51 0.71 5.73
N SER A 63 -11.56 0.60 6.54
CA SER A 63 -11.46 0.78 7.99
C SER A 63 -10.48 -0.20 8.64
N SER A 64 -10.48 -1.46 8.22
CA SER A 64 -9.53 -2.47 8.71
C SER A 64 -8.08 -2.11 8.37
N PHE A 65 -7.84 -1.69 7.12
CA PHE A 65 -6.54 -1.21 6.67
C PHE A 65 -6.06 0.02 7.45
N GLU A 66 -6.95 0.98 7.67
CA GLU A 66 -6.63 2.22 8.41
C GLU A 66 -6.35 1.97 9.90
N SER A 67 -7.01 0.97 10.50
CA SER A 67 -6.79 0.58 11.90
C SER A 67 -5.54 -0.29 12.08
N SER A 68 -5.15 -1.07 11.06
CA SER A 68 -4.04 -2.02 11.17
C SER A 68 -2.70 -1.41 10.77
N CYS A 69 -2.70 -0.26 10.10
CA CYS A 69 -1.50 0.35 9.54
C CYS A 69 -1.19 1.71 10.16
N PRO A 70 0.11 2.06 10.28
CA PRO A 70 0.52 3.43 10.55
C PRO A 70 0.03 4.39 9.47
N GLN A 71 -0.41 5.59 9.86
CA GLN A 71 -0.92 6.64 8.95
C GLN A 71 0.06 6.99 7.82
N GLN A 72 1.37 7.01 8.10
CA GLN A 72 2.39 7.26 7.07
C GLN A 72 2.43 6.15 6.02
N TRP A 73 2.24 4.89 6.43
CA TRP A 73 2.22 3.77 5.51
C TRP A 73 0.97 3.78 4.65
N ILE A 74 -0.20 4.11 5.23
CA ILE A 74 -1.45 4.26 4.49
C ILE A 74 -1.29 5.28 3.37
N LYS A 75 -0.78 6.48 3.70
CA LYS A 75 -0.51 7.53 2.72
C LYS A 75 0.45 7.08 1.61
N TYR A 76 1.51 6.37 1.97
CA TYR A 76 2.46 5.83 1.00
C TYR A 76 1.80 4.79 0.08
N PHE A 77 1.04 3.86 0.63
CA PHE A 77 0.37 2.80 -0.13
C PHE A 77 -0.71 3.38 -1.05
N ASP A 78 -1.54 4.30 -0.59
CA ASP A 78 -2.57 4.94 -1.41
C ASP A 78 -1.94 5.64 -2.63
N LYS A 79 -0.88 6.43 -2.42
CA LYS A 79 -0.13 7.07 -3.52
C LYS A 79 0.50 6.04 -4.46
N ARG A 80 1.02 4.92 -3.92
CA ARG A 80 1.63 3.87 -4.73
C ARG A 80 0.59 3.14 -5.58
N ARG A 81 -0.62 2.89 -5.07
CA ARG A 81 -1.71 2.30 -5.86
C ARG A 81 -2.10 3.20 -7.02
N ASP A 82 -2.32 4.49 -6.74
CA ASP A 82 -2.68 5.48 -7.75
C ASP A 82 -1.65 5.52 -8.89
N TYR A 83 -0.36 5.57 -8.54
CA TYR A 83 0.72 5.49 -9.51
C TYR A 83 0.70 4.20 -10.33
N LEU A 84 0.49 3.04 -9.71
CA LEU A 84 0.43 1.76 -10.42
C LEU A 84 -0.76 1.70 -11.38
N LYS A 85 -1.93 2.20 -10.98
CA LYS A 85 -3.12 2.26 -11.83
C LYS A 85 -2.97 3.27 -12.97
N PHE A 86 -2.33 4.41 -12.71
CA PHE A 86 -1.97 5.35 -13.75
C PHE A 86 -1.00 4.73 -14.76
N LYS A 87 0.05 4.07 -14.26
CA LYS A 87 1.04 3.38 -15.08
C LYS A 87 0.40 2.30 -15.95
N GLU A 88 -0.48 1.47 -15.40
CA GLU A 88 -1.23 0.45 -16.13
C GLU A 88 -2.07 1.06 -17.26
N LYS A 89 -2.79 2.15 -17.01
CA LYS A 89 -3.57 2.86 -18.04
C LYS A 89 -2.67 3.47 -19.12
N PHE A 90 -1.51 3.99 -18.73
CA PHE A 90 -0.53 4.56 -19.66
C PHE A 90 0.07 3.48 -20.56
N GLU A 91 0.49 2.35 -19.99
CA GLU A 91 1.02 1.20 -20.72
C GLU A 91 -0.04 0.56 -21.62
N ALA A 92 -1.31 0.58 -21.21
CA ALA A 92 -2.44 0.16 -22.04
C ALA A 92 -2.78 1.14 -23.19
N GLY A 93 -2.02 2.24 -23.35
CA GLY A 93 -2.23 3.23 -24.42
C GLY A 93 -3.48 4.11 -24.23
N GLN A 94 -4.08 4.11 -23.03
CA GLN A 94 -5.32 4.85 -22.74
C GLN A 94 -5.07 6.33 -22.35
N PHE A 95 -3.92 6.89 -22.73
CA PHE A 95 -3.62 8.29 -22.45
C PHE A 95 -4.27 9.19 -23.51
N GLN A 96 -5.36 9.86 -23.15
CA GLN A 96 -5.92 10.94 -23.96
C GLN A 96 -5.14 12.22 -23.65
N PRO A 97 -4.39 12.81 -24.60
CA PRO A 97 -3.82 14.13 -24.42
C PRO A 97 -4.96 15.12 -24.17
N SER A 98 -4.90 15.85 -23.05
CA SER A 98 -5.86 16.91 -22.74
C SER A 98 -5.85 17.94 -23.88
N LYS A 99 -7.03 18.25 -24.43
CA LYS A 99 -7.18 19.23 -25.52
C LYS A 99 -6.49 20.55 -25.13
N PRO A 100 -5.71 21.17 -26.03
CA PRO A 100 -5.13 22.48 -25.75
C PRO A 100 -6.26 23.49 -25.55
N THR A 101 -6.23 24.19 -24.42
CA THR A 101 -7.11 25.32 -24.14
C THR A 101 -6.72 26.48 -25.03
N VAL A 102 -7.38 26.62 -26.18
CA VAL A 102 -7.33 27.84 -26.98
C VAL A 102 -8.02 28.93 -26.16
N LYS A 103 -7.21 29.79 -25.53
CA LYS A 103 -7.66 31.00 -24.86
C LYS A 103 -7.75 32.08 -25.95
N SER A 104 -8.98 32.49 -26.27
CA SER A 104 -9.27 33.57 -27.22
C SER A 104 -8.99 34.95 -26.63
#